data_AF-A0A2G6GZ09-F1
#
_entry.id   AF-A0A2G6GZ09-F1
#
_cell.length_a   1.000
_cell.length_b   1.000
_cell.length_c   1.000
_cell.angle_alpha   90.00
_cell.angle_beta   90.00
_cell.angle_gamma   90.00
#
_symmetry.space_group_name_H-M   'P 1'
#
loop_
_entity.id
_entity.type
_entity.pdbx_description
1 polymer ?
#
loop_
_entity_poly.entity_id
_entity_poly.type
_entity_poly.pdbx_seq_one_letter_code
_entity_poly.pdbx_strand_id
1 'polypeptide(L)'
;MNIKSQDMTTIIGQLKMNVTKVLKNMKKAYKCHNMDDLAEIMQVSKTTFGTWRNRKKIPKKYILECSQMTKVDYECLLDEDKYDKSQLILGNNNIQTLGNNNTIKTQQSTSEYQNLFKLIEEYATPKLIREFEEKLLKIRKAHED
;
A
#
# COMPACT_ATOMS: atom_id res chain seq x y z
N MET A 1 30.03 -24.95 -36.07
CA MET A 1 29.64 -24.81 -34.65
C MET A 1 29.66 -23.32 -34.30
N ASN A 2 28.53 -22.62 -34.40
CA ASN A 2 28.40 -21.24 -33.94
C ASN A 2 26.93 -20.95 -33.64
N ILE A 3 26.44 -21.42 -32.49
CA ILE A 3 25.02 -21.28 -32.08
C ILE A 3 24.89 -20.46 -30.78
N LYS A 4 25.97 -19.95 -30.18
CA LYS A 4 25.90 -19.36 -28.82
C LYS A 4 25.99 -17.83 -28.71
N SER A 5 26.18 -17.08 -29.80
CA SER A 5 26.30 -15.61 -29.72
C SER A 5 25.04 -14.84 -30.18
N GLN A 6 24.30 -15.36 -31.16
CA GLN A 6 23.13 -14.64 -31.71
C GLN A 6 21.90 -14.75 -30.80
N ASP A 7 21.75 -15.87 -30.08
CA ASP A 7 20.58 -16.14 -29.23
C ASP A 7 20.60 -15.36 -27.91
N MET A 8 21.77 -15.21 -27.25
CA MET A 8 21.86 -14.39 -26.03
C MET A 8 21.57 -12.90 -26.30
N THR A 9 21.97 -12.40 -27.46
CA THR A 9 21.69 -11.01 -27.85
C THR A 9 20.20 -10.80 -28.15
N THR A 10 19.51 -11.84 -28.63
CA THR A 10 18.06 -11.83 -28.88
C THR A 10 17.25 -11.95 -27.59
N ILE A 11 17.70 -12.77 -26.63
CA ILE A 11 17.08 -12.90 -25.30
C ILE A 11 17.23 -11.60 -24.47
N ILE A 12 18.39 -10.94 -24.52
CA ILE A 12 18.59 -9.62 -23.88
C ILE A 12 17.78 -8.53 -24.59
N GLY A 13 17.45 -8.71 -25.87
CA GLY A 13 16.62 -7.80 -26.67
C GLY A 13 15.12 -7.86 -26.40
N GLN A 14 14.63 -8.82 -25.62
CA GLN A 14 13.20 -9.13 -25.47
C GLN A 14 12.59 -8.92 -24.07
N LEU A 15 13.21 -8.11 -23.20
CA LEU A 15 12.50 -7.49 -22.07
C LEU A 15 12.44 -5.97 -22.26
N LYS A 16 11.72 -5.52 -23.30
CA LYS A 16 11.46 -4.08 -23.47
C LYS A 16 10.53 -3.63 -22.34
N MET A 17 11.09 -2.90 -21.37
CA MET A 17 10.34 -2.29 -20.29
C MET A 17 9.22 -1.42 -20.85
N ASN A 18 7.99 -1.65 -20.40
CA ASN A 18 6.88 -0.77 -20.67
C ASN A 18 6.94 0.46 -19.78
N VAL A 19 7.77 1.42 -20.20
CA VAL A 19 8.06 2.65 -19.47
C VAL A 19 6.80 3.40 -19.06
N THR A 20 5.77 3.43 -19.92
CA THR A 20 4.51 4.09 -19.62
C THR A 20 3.80 3.44 -18.44
N LYS A 21 3.80 2.10 -18.37
CA LYS A 21 3.21 1.36 -17.27
C LYS A 21 4.03 1.51 -15.99
N VAL A 22 5.36 1.38 -16.06
CA VAL A 22 6.24 1.57 -14.89
C VAL A 22 6.09 2.98 -14.32
N LEU A 23 6.06 4.02 -15.15
CA LEU A 23 5.79 5.39 -14.68
C LEU A 23 4.41 5.53 -14.03
N LYS A 24 3.37 4.85 -14.53
CA LYS A 24 2.05 4.81 -13.88
C LYS A 24 2.11 4.10 -12.53
N ASN A 25 2.84 2.99 -12.42
CA ASN A 25 3.03 2.26 -11.16
C ASN A 25 3.78 3.13 -10.15
N MET A 26 4.86 3.80 -10.55
CA MET A 26 5.60 4.76 -9.72
C MET A 26 4.71 5.94 -9.29
N LYS A 27 3.88 6.49 -10.19
CA LYS A 27 2.88 7.53 -9.84
C LYS A 27 1.95 7.05 -8.73
N LYS A 28 1.42 5.83 -8.85
CA LYS A 28 0.53 5.23 -7.85
C LYS A 28 1.28 5.00 -6.53
N ALA A 29 2.53 4.54 -6.58
CA ALA A 29 3.34 4.25 -5.39
C ALA A 29 3.60 5.52 -4.55
N TYR A 30 3.92 6.63 -5.22
CA TYR A 30 4.07 7.94 -4.60
C TYR A 30 2.75 8.65 -4.29
N LYS A 31 1.60 8.08 -4.67
CA LYS A 31 0.26 8.68 -4.50
C LYS A 31 0.11 10.04 -5.19
N CYS A 32 0.83 10.26 -6.29
CA CYS A 32 0.74 11.47 -7.09
C CYS A 32 -0.58 11.56 -7.85
N HIS A 33 -1.17 12.76 -7.91
CA HIS A 33 -2.41 12.98 -8.66
C HIS A 33 -2.13 12.97 -10.17
N ASN A 34 -1.05 13.63 -10.59
CA ASN A 34 -0.68 13.77 -11.99
C ASN A 34 0.81 13.40 -12.22
N MET A 35 1.27 13.45 -13.48
CA MET A 35 2.67 13.14 -13.83
C MET A 35 3.64 14.27 -13.46
N ASP A 36 3.12 15.45 -13.17
CA ASP A 36 3.91 16.64 -12.84
C ASP A 36 4.39 16.52 -11.39
N ASP A 37 3.49 16.14 -10.48
CA ASP A 37 3.84 15.82 -9.09
C ASP A 37 4.90 14.72 -9.04
N LEU A 38 4.79 13.70 -9.91
CA LEU A 38 5.77 12.62 -9.99
C LEU A 38 7.15 13.14 -10.44
N ALA A 39 7.18 14.05 -11.41
CA ALA A 39 8.41 14.65 -11.89
C ALA A 39 9.10 15.49 -10.80
N GLU A 40 8.31 16.23 -10.03
CA GLU A 40 8.78 17.01 -8.89
C GLU A 40 9.37 16.13 -7.78
N ILE A 41 8.64 15.09 -7.35
CA ILE A 41 9.12 14.15 -6.31
C ILE A 41 10.40 13.44 -6.76
N MET A 42 10.46 13.02 -8.02
CA MET A 42 11.63 12.34 -8.59
C MET A 42 12.78 13.30 -8.96
N GLN A 43 12.59 14.61 -8.78
CA GLN A 43 13.55 15.66 -9.15
C GLN A 43 14.03 15.56 -10.61
N VAL A 44 13.10 15.31 -11.53
CA VAL A 44 13.36 15.26 -12.97
C VAL A 44 12.39 16.16 -13.74
N SER A 45 12.77 16.55 -14.95
CA SER A 45 11.85 17.29 -15.83
C SER A 45 10.82 16.35 -16.47
N LYS A 46 9.64 16.87 -16.82
CA LYS A 46 8.61 16.10 -17.55
C LYS A 46 9.10 15.57 -18.90
N THR A 47 9.99 16.31 -19.57
CA THR A 47 10.57 15.89 -20.86
C THR A 47 11.43 14.64 -20.70
N THR A 48 12.04 14.44 -19.52
CA THR A 48 12.81 13.24 -19.17
C THR A 48 11.96 11.97 -19.27
N PHE A 49 10.67 12.01 -18.90
CA PHE A 49 9.78 10.86 -19.08
C PHE A 49 9.56 10.51 -20.55
N GLY A 50 9.48 11.52 -21.42
CA GLY A 50 9.46 11.32 -22.87
C GLY A 50 10.74 10.67 -23.38
N THR A 51 11.90 11.13 -22.89
CA THR A 51 13.20 10.52 -23.21
C THR A 51 13.25 9.05 -22.79
N TRP A 52 12.76 8.69 -21.59
CA TRP A 52 12.74 7.31 -21.14
C TRP A 52 11.80 6.44 -21.98
N ARG A 53 10.63 6.94 -22.37
CA ARG A 53 9.70 6.22 -23.27
C ARG A 53 10.35 5.94 -24.62
N ASN A 54 11.00 6.94 -25.21
CA ASN A 54 11.69 6.79 -26.50
C ASN A 54 12.83 5.77 -26.40
N ARG A 55 13.59 5.78 -25.29
CA ARG A 55 14.66 4.81 -25.01
C ARG A 55 14.15 3.45 -24.56
N LYS A 56 12.84 3.29 -24.32
CA LYS A 56 12.19 2.09 -23.76
C LYS A 56 12.87 1.58 -22.48
N LYS A 57 13.39 2.51 -21.67
CA LYS A 57 14.16 2.21 -20.45
C LYS A 57 14.12 3.38 -19.47
N ILE A 58 13.79 3.08 -18.22
CA ILE A 58 14.00 3.97 -17.08
C ILE A 58 15.33 3.58 -16.41
N PRO A 59 16.19 4.55 -16.03
CA PRO A 59 17.40 4.24 -15.28
C PRO A 59 17.06 3.55 -13.94
N LYS A 60 17.74 2.44 -13.63
CA LYS A 60 17.46 1.61 -12.45
C LYS A 60 17.42 2.40 -11.13
N LYS A 61 18.27 3.44 -11.00
CA LYS A 61 18.33 4.29 -9.80
C LYS A 61 16.96 4.83 -9.39
N TYR A 62 16.16 5.29 -10.36
CA TYR A 62 14.86 5.91 -10.09
C TYR A 62 13.80 4.91 -9.64
N ILE A 63 13.86 3.68 -10.17
CA ILE A 63 12.93 2.61 -9.79
C ILE A 63 13.29 2.10 -8.38
N LEU A 64 14.60 1.96 -8.11
CA LEU A 64 15.10 1.55 -6.80
C LEU A 64 14.76 2.59 -5.71
N GLU A 65 14.98 3.86 -6.01
CA GLU A 65 14.63 4.97 -5.11
C GLU A 65 13.12 4.99 -4.80
N CYS A 66 12.27 4.83 -5.83
CA CYS A 66 10.83 4.67 -5.65
C CYS A 66 10.48 3.50 -4.73
N SER A 67 11.09 2.33 -4.96
CA SER A 67 10.87 1.16 -4.11
C SER A 67 11.25 1.43 -2.65
N GLN A 68 12.39 2.07 -2.42
CA GLN A 68 12.90 2.36 -1.08
C GLN A 68 12.05 3.40 -0.32
N MET A 69 11.60 4.45 -1.01
CA MET A 69 10.80 5.53 -0.43
C MET A 69 9.35 5.12 -0.18
N THR A 70 8.74 4.39 -1.13
CA THR A 70 7.32 4.00 -1.06
C THR A 70 7.09 2.65 -0.38
N LYS A 71 8.17 1.90 -0.11
CA LYS A 71 8.15 0.51 0.37
C LYS A 71 7.44 -0.47 -0.57
N VAL A 72 7.18 -0.07 -1.82
CA VAL A 72 6.69 -0.95 -2.87
C VAL A 72 7.85 -1.78 -3.40
N ASP A 73 7.64 -3.08 -3.59
CA ASP A 73 8.67 -3.97 -4.12
C ASP A 73 9.11 -3.58 -5.55
N TYR A 74 10.40 -3.71 -5.83
CA TYR A 74 10.99 -3.32 -7.11
C TYR A 74 10.37 -4.09 -8.29
N GLU A 75 10.12 -5.39 -8.13
CA GLU A 75 9.50 -6.20 -9.18
C GLU A 75 8.04 -5.80 -9.39
N CYS A 76 7.34 -5.40 -8.33
CA CYS A 76 5.97 -4.89 -8.42
C CYS A 76 5.87 -3.59 -9.26
N LEU A 77 6.90 -2.73 -9.21
CA LEU A 77 6.95 -1.54 -10.05
C LEU A 77 7.15 -1.87 -11.53
N LEU A 78 7.91 -2.93 -11.82
CA LEU A 78 8.23 -3.37 -13.18
C LEU A 78 7.14 -4.21 -13.85
N ASP A 79 6.41 -4.97 -13.05
CA ASP A 79 5.42 -5.92 -13.52
C ASP A 79 4.15 -5.22 -14.02
N GLU A 80 3.71 -5.62 -15.21
CA GLU A 80 2.56 -5.01 -15.86
C GLU A 80 1.23 -5.35 -15.16
N ASP A 81 1.17 -6.46 -14.43
CA ASP A 81 -0.06 -7.02 -13.86
C ASP A 81 -0.06 -7.07 -12.33
N LYS A 82 1.08 -6.89 -11.66
CA LYS A 82 1.15 -6.98 -10.19
C LYS A 82 0.76 -5.72 -9.45
N TYR A 83 0.89 -4.51 -9.98
CA TYR A 83 0.57 -3.32 -9.18
C TYR A 83 -0.95 -3.19 -8.89
N ASP A 84 -1.83 -3.65 -9.78
CA ASP A 84 -3.27 -3.75 -9.46
C ASP A 84 -3.61 -4.97 -8.60
N LYS A 85 -2.68 -5.92 -8.45
CA LYS A 85 -2.82 -7.12 -7.59
C LYS A 85 -2.03 -7.02 -6.29
N SER A 86 -1.22 -5.99 -6.11
CA SER A 86 -0.65 -5.67 -4.81
C SER A 86 -1.81 -5.18 -3.99
N GLN A 87 -2.38 -6.10 -3.25
CA GLN A 87 -3.19 -5.81 -2.09
C GLN A 87 -2.24 -5.12 -1.09
N LEU A 88 -1.93 -3.85 -1.39
CA LEU A 88 -1.04 -3.03 -0.61
C LEU A 88 -1.82 -2.67 0.64
N ILE A 89 -1.63 -3.50 1.66
CA ILE A 89 -2.28 -3.32 2.95
C ILE A 89 -1.40 -2.42 3.80
N LEU A 90 -1.86 -1.20 3.98
CA LEU A 90 -1.20 -0.17 4.78
C LEU A 90 -2.05 0.16 6.00
N GLY A 91 -1.41 0.45 7.13
CA GLY A 91 -2.09 0.78 8.40
C GLY A 91 -2.17 -0.38 9.38
N ASN A 92 -2.82 -0.15 10.52
CA ASN A 92 -2.94 -1.10 11.63
C ASN A 92 -4.29 -1.82 11.60
N ASN A 93 -4.37 -3.02 12.18
CA ASN A 93 -5.60 -3.85 12.29
C ASN A 93 -6.21 -4.30 10.96
N ASN A 94 -5.38 -4.48 9.93
CA ASN A 94 -5.85 -4.99 8.65
C ASN A 94 -5.94 -6.52 8.66
N ILE A 95 -7.01 -7.06 8.09
CA ILE A 95 -7.15 -8.50 7.83
C ILE A 95 -7.29 -8.69 6.32
N GLN A 96 -6.36 -9.46 5.77
CA GLN A 96 -6.33 -9.85 4.37
C GLN A 96 -6.76 -11.31 4.24
N THR A 97 -7.75 -11.57 3.40
CA THR A 97 -8.11 -12.95 3.05
C THR A 97 -8.23 -13.10 1.54
N LEU A 98 -7.69 -14.19 1.01
CA LEU A 98 -7.73 -14.54 -0.41
C LEU A 98 -8.22 -15.99 -0.54
N GLY A 99 -8.98 -16.29 -1.60
CA GLY A 99 -9.52 -17.63 -1.87
C GLY A 99 -10.89 -17.90 -1.23
N ASN A 100 -11.36 -19.14 -1.37
CA ASN A 100 -12.72 -19.56 -0.99
C ASN A 100 -12.71 -20.29 0.37
N ASN A 101 -13.84 -20.26 1.10
CA ASN A 101 -14.05 -20.94 2.39
C ASN A 101 -13.20 -20.39 3.57
N ASN A 102 -12.81 -19.12 3.51
CA ASN A 102 -12.16 -18.47 4.64
C ASN A 102 -13.15 -18.24 5.79
N THR A 103 -12.80 -18.70 7.00
CA THR A 103 -13.55 -18.41 8.23
C THR A 103 -12.70 -17.51 9.12
N ILE A 104 -13.04 -16.21 9.15
CA ILE A 104 -12.37 -15.24 10.02
C ILE A 104 -13.16 -15.17 11.33
N LYS A 105 -12.58 -15.68 12.41
CA LYS A 105 -13.10 -15.46 13.77
C LYS A 105 -12.30 -14.32 14.37
N THR A 106 -12.93 -13.17 14.56
CA THR A 106 -12.37 -12.19 15.50
C THR A 106 -12.42 -12.84 16.88
N GLN A 107 -11.33 -12.79 17.64
CA GLN A 107 -11.42 -13.04 19.08
C GLN A 107 -12.37 -11.96 19.61
N GLN A 108 -13.62 -12.34 19.84
CA GLN A 108 -14.56 -11.50 20.54
C GLN A 108 -13.86 -11.10 21.83
N SER A 109 -13.70 -9.79 22.01
CA SER A 109 -13.49 -9.17 23.31
C SER A 109 -14.30 -9.94 24.34
N THR A 110 -13.65 -10.34 25.43
CA THR A 110 -14.21 -11.14 26.52
C THR A 110 -15.71 -10.84 26.70
N SER A 111 -16.53 -11.90 26.62
CA SER A 111 -17.99 -11.88 26.48
C SER A 111 -18.74 -10.88 27.38
N GLU A 112 -18.14 -10.51 28.51
CA GLU A 112 -18.64 -9.52 29.48
C GLU A 112 -18.76 -8.10 28.89
N TYR A 113 -17.76 -7.61 28.15
CA TYR A 113 -17.82 -6.26 27.60
C TYR A 113 -18.89 -6.14 26.52
N GLN A 114 -19.11 -7.21 25.75
CA GLN A 114 -20.13 -7.22 24.69
C GLN A 114 -21.54 -7.15 25.26
N ASN A 115 -21.79 -7.88 26.35
CA ASN A 115 -23.08 -7.80 27.03
C ASN A 115 -23.30 -6.42 27.65
N LEU A 116 -22.26 -5.83 28.24
CA LEU A 116 -22.33 -4.47 28.77
C LEU A 116 -22.65 -3.44 27.67
N PHE A 117 -21.97 -3.50 26.52
CA PHE A 117 -22.22 -2.56 25.43
C PHE A 117 -23.62 -2.69 24.84
N LYS A 118 -24.14 -3.92 24.69
CA LYS A 118 -25.54 -4.13 24.27
C LYS A 118 -26.54 -3.49 25.23
N LEU A 119 -26.35 -3.68 26.54
CA LEU A 119 -27.23 -3.07 27.54
C LEU A 119 -27.16 -1.54 27.52
N ILE A 120 -25.97 -0.98 27.26
CA ILE A 120 -25.81 0.47 27.13
C ILE A 120 -26.54 0.97 25.87
N GLU A 121 -26.39 0.28 24.73
CA GLU A 121 -27.06 0.67 23.48
C GLU A 121 -28.58 0.59 23.57
N GLU A 122 -29.13 -0.43 24.23
CA GLU A 122 -30.58 -0.64 24.32
C GLU A 122 -31.25 0.21 25.41
N TYR A 123 -30.55 0.51 26.52
CA TYR A 123 -31.20 1.04 27.71
C TYR A 123 -30.54 2.30 28.30
N ALA A 124 -29.35 2.70 27.87
CA ALA A 124 -28.69 3.84 28.48
C ALA A 124 -29.33 5.17 28.02
N THR A 125 -29.70 5.98 29.01
CA THR A 125 -30.07 7.38 28.76
C THR A 125 -28.81 8.23 28.57
N PRO A 126 -28.89 9.37 27.85
CA PRO A 126 -27.75 10.29 27.70
C PRO A 126 -27.13 10.72 29.03
N LYS A 127 -27.96 10.86 30.07
CA LYS A 127 -27.50 11.17 31.44
C LYS A 127 -26.64 10.05 32.02
N LEU A 128 -27.10 8.79 31.90
CA LEU A 128 -26.37 7.63 32.39
C LEU A 128 -25.01 7.48 31.70
N ILE A 129 -24.96 7.68 30.38
CA ILE A 129 -23.72 7.62 29.60
C ILE A 129 -22.71 8.65 30.12
N ARG A 130 -23.14 9.89 30.32
CA ARG A 130 -22.28 10.97 30.83
C ARG A 130 -21.73 10.66 32.22
N GLU A 131 -22.58 10.19 33.14
CA GLU A 131 -22.16 9.81 34.49
C GLU A 131 -21.18 8.62 34.49
N PHE A 132 -21.38 7.67 33.57
CA PHE A 132 -20.50 6.53 33.41
C PHE A 132 -19.12 6.94 32.88
N GLU A 133 -19.08 7.82 31.88
CA GLU A 133 -17.84 8.38 31.33
C GLU A 133 -17.04 9.16 32.38
N GLU A 134 -17.71 10.02 33.17
CA GLU A 134 -17.07 10.77 34.26
C GLU A 134 -16.42 9.85 35.29
N LYS A 135 -17.04 8.73 35.63
CA LYS A 135 -16.48 7.73 36.56
C LYS A 135 -15.23 7.07 35.99
N LEU A 136 -15.27 6.62 34.73
CA LEU A 136 -14.12 6.00 34.08
C LEU A 136 -12.95 6.97 33.95
N LEU A 137 -13.22 8.23 33.63
CA LEU A 137 -12.19 9.28 33.56
C LEU A 137 -11.53 9.55 34.92
N LYS A 138 -12.29 9.52 36.02
CA LYS A 138 -11.72 9.64 37.37
C LYS A 138 -10.78 8.48 37.71
N ILE A 139 -11.19 7.25 37.38
CA ILE A 139 -10.37 6.05 37.60
C ILE A 139 -9.09 6.12 36.75
N ARG A 140 -9.18 6.56 35.50
CA ARG A 140 -8.02 6.73 34.63
C ARG A 140 -6.99 7.69 35.23
N LYS A 141 -7.45 8.86 35.68
CA LYS A 141 -6.57 9.86 36.31
C LYS A 141 -5.88 9.31 37.56
N ALA A 142 -6.61 8.60 38.42
CA ALA A 142 -6.06 7.99 39.62
C ALA A 142 -5.03 6.86 39.36
N HIS A 143 -4.93 6.36 38.13
CA HIS A 143 -3.93 5.38 37.70
C HIS A 143 -2.71 6.01 37.03
N GLU A 144 -2.79 7.29 36.63
CA GLU A 144 -1.74 8.05 35.96
C GLU A 144 -0.90 8.91 36.95
N ASP A 145 -1.38 9.08 38.19
CA ASP A 145 -0.69 9.74 39.33
C ASP A 145 0.06 8.72 40.22
#